data_AF-A0A7Y5ULZ1-F1
#
_entry.id   AF-A0A7Y5ULZ1-F1
#
_cell.length_a   1.000
_cell.length_b   1.000
_cell.length_c   1.000
_cell.angle_alpha   90.00
_cell.angle_beta   90.00
_cell.angle_gamma   90.00
#
_symmetry.space_group_name_H-M   'P 1'
#
loop_
_entity.id
_entity.type
_entity.pdbx_description
1 polymer ?
#
loop_
_entity_poly.entity_id
_entity_poly.type
_entity_poly.pdbx_seq_one_letter_code
_entity_poly.pdbx_strand_id
1 'polypeptide(L)'
;MTTLRWLLGSVIALIGVGTMALFVLGDGFRRSFGASANSLLMLLLPLAGGGLLLAALIAPGHRWLLHLAAVAAVALAGGCLWQIFSEAATVLWLVLALLALWFVFYSMALRVQG
;
A
#
# COMPACT_ATOMS: atom_id res chain seq x y z
N MET A 1 -11.24 -17.50 3.83
CA MET A 1 -10.88 -16.06 3.93
C MET A 1 -9.70 -15.80 4.86
N THR A 2 -9.57 -16.54 5.97
CA THR A 2 -8.54 -16.31 6.99
C THR A 2 -7.10 -16.34 6.45
N THR A 3 -6.73 -17.34 5.64
CA THR A 3 -5.37 -17.46 5.06
C THR A 3 -5.01 -16.29 4.15
N LEU A 4 -5.92 -15.94 3.22
CA LEU A 4 -5.73 -14.80 2.29
C LEU A 4 -5.52 -13.49 3.05
N ARG A 5 -6.32 -13.26 4.10
CA ARG A 5 -6.27 -12.07 4.94
C ARG A 5 -4.91 -11.91 5.63
N TRP A 6 -4.38 -12.98 6.20
CA TRP A 6 -3.07 -12.97 6.87
C TRP A 6 -1.92 -12.84 5.89
N LEU A 7 -2.02 -13.47 4.71
CA LEU A 7 -1.01 -13.32 3.66
C LEU A 7 -0.95 -11.87 3.18
N LEU A 8 -2.09 -11.28 2.81
CA LEU A 8 -2.17 -9.87 2.43
C LEU A 8 -1.65 -8.96 3.53
N GLY A 9 -2.09 -9.18 4.78
CA GLY A 9 -1.68 -8.37 5.92
C GLY A 9 -0.17 -8.42 6.16
N SER A 10 0.44 -9.60 6.09
CA SER A 10 1.88 -9.77 6.31
C SER A 10 2.69 -9.07 5.22
N VAL A 11 2.27 -9.19 3.96
CA VAL A 11 2.97 -8.56 2.83
C VAL A 11 2.82 -7.03 2.89
N ILE A 12 1.61 -6.50 3.17
CA ILE A 12 1.40 -5.05 3.29
C ILE A 12 2.21 -4.48 4.47
N ALA A 13 2.23 -5.17 5.61
CA ALA A 13 3.04 -4.76 6.76
C ALA A 13 4.53 -4.74 6.43
N LEU A 14 5.05 -5.76 5.74
CA LEU A 14 6.44 -5.82 5.31
C LEU A 14 6.78 -4.67 4.36
N ILE A 15 5.92 -4.38 3.39
CA ILE A 15 6.09 -3.23 2.48
C ILE A 15 6.12 -1.93 3.29
N GLY A 16 5.18 -1.72 4.21
CA GLY A 16 5.13 -0.51 5.02
C GLY A 16 6.40 -0.28 5.85
N VAL A 17 6.86 -1.32 6.56
CA VAL A 17 8.11 -1.26 7.35
C VAL A 17 9.32 -1.04 6.44
N GLY A 18 9.39 -1.76 5.31
CA GLY A 18 10.45 -1.60 4.31
C GLY A 18 10.50 -0.18 3.74
N THR A 19 9.35 0.42 3.41
CA THR A 19 9.27 1.80 2.93
C THR A 19 9.78 2.78 3.98
N MET A 20 9.41 2.63 5.26
CA MET A 20 9.96 3.49 6.33
C MET A 20 11.47 3.35 6.45
N ALA A 21 11.99 2.13 6.47
CA ALA A 21 13.43 1.89 6.57
C ALA A 21 14.20 2.50 5.40
N LEU A 22 13.74 2.28 4.17
CA LEU A 22 14.35 2.84 2.96
C LEU A 22 14.26 4.37 2.93
N PHE A 23 13.16 4.96 3.40
CA PHE A 23 13.02 6.41 3.47
C PHE A 23 14.03 7.03 4.43
N VAL A 24 14.16 6.48 5.64
CA VAL A 24 15.10 6.98 6.67
C VAL A 24 16.54 6.83 6.19
N LEU A 25 16.91 5.66 5.67
CA LEU A 25 18.26 5.42 5.14
C LEU A 25 18.54 6.34 3.95
N GLY A 26 17.63 6.43 2.99
CA GLY A 26 17.77 7.26 1.80
C GLY A 26 17.88 8.75 2.13
N ASP A 27 17.12 9.24 3.10
CA ASP A 27 17.21 10.62 3.58
C ASP A 27 18.56 10.92 4.23
N GLY A 28 19.06 10.00 5.06
CA GLY A 28 20.41 10.09 5.66
C GLY A 28 21.52 10.14 4.60
N PHE A 29 21.44 9.29 3.58
CA PHE A 29 22.38 9.31 2.47
C PHE A 29 22.33 10.64 1.70
N ARG A 30 21.13 11.13 1.34
CA ARG A 30 20.98 12.39 0.60
C ARG A 30 21.58 13.58 1.34
N ARG A 31 21.31 13.71 2.64
CA ARG A 31 21.85 14.80 3.47
C ARG A 31 23.38 14.73 3.58
N SER A 32 23.96 13.53 3.57
CA SER A 32 25.42 13.35 3.58
C SER A 32 26.11 13.90 2.33
N PHE A 33 25.37 14.05 1.22
CA PHE A 33 25.85 14.70 -0.02
C PHE A 33 25.37 16.15 -0.17
N GLY A 34 24.83 16.76 0.90
CA GLY A 34 24.35 18.15 0.87
C GLY A 34 23.03 18.37 0.12
N ALA A 35 22.33 17.30 -0.28
CA ALA A 35 21.04 17.41 -0.93
C ALA A 35 19.92 17.72 0.07
N SER A 36 18.83 18.33 -0.42
CA SER A 36 17.63 18.57 0.37
C SER A 36 16.97 17.25 0.81
N ALA A 37 16.33 17.30 1.98
CA ALA A 37 15.61 16.17 2.56
C ALA A 37 14.49 15.66 1.64
N ASN A 38 14.16 14.37 1.77
CA ASN A 38 13.03 13.78 1.09
C ASN A 38 11.72 14.42 1.57
N SER A 39 10.76 14.58 0.64
CA SER A 39 9.43 15.06 0.99
C SER A 39 8.73 14.04 1.90
N LEU A 40 8.26 14.48 3.07
CA LEU A 40 7.52 13.63 4.01
C LEU A 40 6.26 13.04 3.38
N LEU A 41 5.65 13.72 2.40
CA LEU A 41 4.48 13.22 1.67
C LEU A 41 4.78 11.93 0.90
N MET A 42 6.01 11.76 0.40
CA MET A 42 6.43 10.54 -0.30
C MET A 42 6.46 9.32 0.64
N LEU A 43 6.60 9.54 1.96
CA LEU A 43 6.48 8.50 2.97
C LEU A 43 5.03 8.31 3.42
N LEU A 44 4.33 9.42 3.73
CA LEU A 44 3.01 9.34 4.36
C LEU A 44 1.94 8.78 3.44
N LEU A 45 1.96 9.11 2.14
CA LEU A 45 0.96 8.61 1.19
C LEU A 45 0.92 7.08 1.07
N PRO A 46 2.04 6.39 0.78
CA PRO A 46 2.03 4.93 0.72
C PRO A 46 1.71 4.28 2.07
N LEU A 47 2.17 4.87 3.20
CA LEU A 47 1.84 4.35 4.52
C LEU A 47 0.38 4.52 4.89
N ALA A 48 -0.23 5.67 4.59
CA ALA A 48 -1.64 5.90 4.82
C ALA A 48 -2.50 4.94 3.97
N GLY A 49 -2.14 4.79 2.69
CA GLY A 49 -2.81 3.84 1.80
C GLY A 49 -2.67 2.39 2.31
N GLY A 50 -1.46 1.93 2.60
CA GLY A 50 -1.21 0.60 3.16
C GLY A 50 -1.88 0.38 4.52
N GLY A 51 -1.90 1.39 5.37
CA GLY A 51 -2.58 1.39 6.66
C GLY A 51 -4.09 1.22 6.54
N LEU A 52 -4.72 1.87 5.57
CA LEU A 52 -6.14 1.68 5.27
C LEU A 52 -6.44 0.26 4.77
N LEU A 53 -5.59 -0.29 3.89
CA LEU A 53 -5.72 -1.67 3.43
C LEU A 53 -5.59 -2.67 4.59
N LEU A 54 -4.66 -2.44 5.51
CA LEU A 54 -4.48 -3.25 6.72
C LEU A 54 -5.66 -3.14 7.67
N ALA A 55 -6.16 -1.91 7.93
CA ALA A 55 -7.30 -1.69 8.80
C ALA A 55 -8.53 -2.46 8.29
N ALA A 56 -8.79 -2.40 6.97
CA ALA A 56 -9.87 -3.14 6.31
C ALA A 56 -9.69 -4.67 6.39
N LEU A 57 -8.45 -5.18 6.39
CA LEU A 57 -8.18 -6.60 6.61
C LEU A 57 -8.43 -7.03 8.07
N ILE A 58 -8.11 -6.18 9.04
CA ILE A 58 -8.28 -6.48 10.47
C ILE A 58 -9.76 -6.47 10.83
N ALA A 59 -10.50 -5.45 10.40
CA ALA A 59 -11.91 -5.24 10.74
C ALA A 59 -12.80 -5.25 9.48
N PRO A 60 -12.93 -6.38 8.78
CA PRO A 60 -13.66 -6.44 7.52
C PRO A 60 -15.13 -6.10 7.69
N GLY A 61 -15.74 -6.33 8.86
CA GLY A 61 -17.16 -6.12 9.14
C GLY A 61 -17.67 -4.67 8.95
N HIS A 62 -16.79 -3.69 8.79
CA HIS A 62 -17.17 -2.29 8.54
C HIS A 62 -17.19 -1.99 7.04
N ARG A 63 -18.39 -1.95 6.43
CA ARG A 63 -18.59 -1.63 5.00
C ARG A 63 -17.90 -0.34 4.57
N TRP A 64 -18.02 0.73 5.37
CA TRP A 64 -17.42 2.02 5.05
C TRP A 64 -15.89 1.93 4.95
N LEU A 65 -15.26 1.15 5.83
CA LEU A 65 -13.81 0.96 5.86
C LEU A 65 -13.33 0.19 4.63
N LEU A 66 -14.08 -0.83 4.21
CA LEU A 66 -13.82 -1.57 2.97
C LEU A 66 -13.85 -0.65 1.74
N HIS A 67 -14.85 0.22 1.62
CA HIS A 67 -14.95 1.16 0.50
C HIS A 67 -13.86 2.22 0.54
N LEU A 68 -13.57 2.77 1.71
CA LEU A 68 -12.52 3.77 1.86
C LEU A 68 -11.14 3.19 1.53
N ALA A 69 -10.86 1.97 1.97
CA ALA A 69 -9.65 1.24 1.59
C ALA A 69 -9.63 0.89 0.08
N ALA A 70 -10.77 0.59 -0.53
CA ALA A 70 -10.86 0.38 -1.98
C ALA A 70 -10.53 1.66 -2.78
N VAL A 71 -11.02 2.82 -2.34
CA VAL A 71 -10.64 4.11 -2.94
C VAL A 71 -9.14 4.35 -2.81
N ALA A 72 -8.56 4.09 -1.64
CA ALA A 72 -7.12 4.16 -1.44
C ALA A 72 -6.35 3.19 -2.35
N ALA A 73 -6.84 1.95 -2.53
CA ALA A 73 -6.25 0.96 -3.44
C ALA A 73 -6.24 1.45 -4.89
N VAL A 74 -7.33 2.07 -5.37
CA VAL A 74 -7.40 2.65 -6.72
C VAL A 74 -6.39 3.79 -6.87
N ALA A 75 -6.31 4.69 -5.90
CA ALA A 75 -5.35 5.80 -5.93
C ALA A 75 -3.90 5.29 -5.95
N LEU A 76 -3.58 4.29 -5.13
CA LEU A 76 -2.26 3.63 -5.11
C LEU A 76 -1.97 2.93 -6.44
N ALA A 77 -2.95 2.25 -7.03
CA ALA A 77 -2.78 1.60 -8.33
C ALA A 77 -2.48 2.62 -9.44
N GLY A 78 -3.20 3.74 -9.45
CA GLY A 78 -2.92 4.87 -10.36
C GLY A 78 -1.51 5.42 -10.18
N GLY A 79 -1.07 5.62 -8.93
CA GLY A 79 0.30 6.05 -8.62
C GLY A 79 1.36 5.04 -9.05
N CYS A 80 1.11 3.73 -8.87
CA CYS A 80 2.00 2.67 -9.33
C CYS A 80 2.12 2.67 -10.85
N LEU A 81 0.99 2.74 -11.57
CA LEU A 81 0.98 2.79 -13.03
C LEU A 81 1.73 4.02 -13.54
N TRP A 82 1.51 5.19 -12.95
CA TRP A 82 2.26 6.40 -13.28
C TRP A 82 3.77 6.13 -13.18
N GLN A 83 4.26 5.67 -12.03
CA GLN A 83 5.71 5.44 -11.81
C GLN A 83 6.29 4.34 -12.70
N ILE A 84 5.51 3.28 -13.01
CA ILE A 84 5.94 2.24 -13.95
C ILE A 84 6.22 2.85 -15.32
N PHE A 85 5.34 3.71 -15.82
CA PHE A 85 5.47 4.27 -17.17
C PHE A 85 6.37 5.51 -17.23
N SER A 86 6.47 6.29 -16.15
CA SER A 86 7.30 7.49 -16.11
C SER A 86 8.76 7.22 -15.72
N GLU A 87 8.99 6.23 -14.84
CA GLU A 87 10.30 5.99 -14.22
C GLU A 87 10.80 4.54 -14.41
N ALA A 88 10.09 3.72 -15.21
CA ALA A 88 10.42 2.32 -15.43
C ALA A 88 10.55 1.49 -14.12
N ALA A 89 9.79 1.86 -13.08
CA ALA A 89 9.79 1.21 -11.78
C ALA A 89 9.09 -0.17 -11.80
N THR A 90 9.68 -1.14 -12.49
CA THR A 90 9.07 -2.45 -12.78
C THR A 90 8.71 -3.27 -11.53
N VAL A 91 9.37 -3.03 -10.39
CA VAL A 91 9.03 -3.68 -9.11
C VAL A 91 7.59 -3.41 -8.68
N LEU A 92 6.99 -2.28 -9.11
CA LEU A 92 5.62 -1.91 -8.76
C LEU A 92 4.55 -2.79 -9.42
N TRP A 93 4.91 -3.61 -10.43
CA TRP A 93 4.02 -4.64 -10.94
C TRP A 93 3.60 -5.65 -9.85
N LEU A 94 4.50 -5.93 -8.89
CA LEU A 94 4.19 -6.79 -7.75
C LEU A 94 3.20 -6.12 -6.79
N VAL A 95 3.30 -4.80 -6.62
CA VAL A 95 2.34 -4.02 -5.82
C VAL A 95 0.97 -4.01 -6.50
N LEU A 96 0.90 -3.86 -7.83
CA LEU A 96 -0.35 -3.97 -8.58
C LEU A 96 -0.98 -5.36 -8.45
N ALA A 97 -0.19 -6.43 -8.51
CA ALA A 97 -0.68 -7.80 -8.28
C ALA A 97 -1.23 -7.97 -6.85
N LEU A 98 -0.54 -7.41 -5.85
CA LEU A 98 -1.00 -7.40 -4.46
C LEU A 98 -2.33 -6.64 -4.30
N LEU A 99 -2.47 -5.48 -4.94
CA LEU A 99 -3.71 -4.70 -4.93
C LEU A 99 -4.87 -5.44 -5.62
N ALA A 100 -4.60 -6.12 -6.74
CA ALA A 100 -5.60 -6.97 -7.39
C ALA A 100 -6.07 -8.10 -6.46
N LEU A 101 -5.15 -8.75 -5.75
CA LEU A 101 -5.48 -9.77 -4.76
C LEU A 101 -6.26 -9.19 -3.57
N TRP A 102 -5.96 -7.95 -3.17
CA TRP A 102 -6.73 -7.23 -2.17
C TRP A 102 -8.18 -6.96 -2.65
N PHE A 103 -8.40 -6.62 -3.93
CA PHE A 103 -9.75 -6.49 -4.49
C PHE A 103 -10.52 -7.81 -4.50
N VAL A 104 -9.84 -8.95 -4.69
CA VAL A 104 -10.46 -10.27 -4.51
C VAL A 104 -10.96 -10.41 -3.07
N PHE A 105 -10.13 -10.09 -2.07
CA PHE A 105 -10.55 -10.09 -0.66
C PHE A 105 -11.73 -9.15 -0.41
N TYR A 106 -11.70 -7.92 -0.93
CA TYR A 106 -12.79 -6.94 -0.82
C TYR A 106 -14.11 -7.50 -1.36
N SER A 107 -14.09 -8.11 -2.55
CA SER A 107 -15.28 -8.71 -3.17
C SER A 107 -15.86 -9.86 -2.33
N MET A 108 -14.99 -10.66 -1.72
CA MET A 108 -15.36 -11.74 -0.82
C MET A 108 -15.97 -11.17 0.47
N ALA A 109 -15.33 -10.17 1.08
CA ALA A 109 -15.78 -9.55 2.33
C ALA A 109 -17.16 -8.90 2.19
N LEU A 110 -17.44 -8.24 1.05
CA LEU A 110 -18.76 -7.66 0.77
C LEU A 110 -19.86 -8.72 0.66
N ARG A 111 -19.59 -9.87 0.03
CA ARG A 111 -20.56 -10.97 -0.09
C ARG A 111 -20.95 -11.59 1.24
N VAL A 112 -20.07 -11.55 2.23
CA VAL A 112 -20.37 -12.05 3.58
C VAL A 112 -21.25 -11.07 4.36
N GLN A 113 -21.29 -9.81 3.96
CA GLN A 113 -22.04 -8.77 4.65
C GLN A 113 -23.40 -8.48 4.05
N GLY A 114 -23.61 -8.83 2.77
CA GLY A 114 -24.89 -8.70 2.07
C GLY A 114 -25.86 -9.81 2.47
#